data_AF-A0A382F2Z4-F1
#
_entry.id   AF-A0A382F2Z4-F1
#
_cell.length_a   1.000
_cell.length_b   1.000
_cell.length_c   1.000
_cell.angle_alpha   90.00
_cell.angle_beta   90.00
_cell.angle_gamma   90.00
#
_symmetry.space_group_name_H-M   'P 1'
#
loop_
_entity.id
_entity.type
_entity.pdbx_description
1 polymer ?
#
loop_
_entity_poly.entity_id
_entity_poly.type
_entity_poly.pdbx_seq_one_letter_code
_entity_poly.pdbx_strand_id
1 'polypeptide(L)' 'MYFSKYPLYVYDIKGDGEETVVTNLLKRVAVRAKVASEVMLFDTYDVREGESPESIADKLYGDP' A
#
# COMPACT_ATOMS: atom_id res chain seq x y z
N MET A 1 0.84 -5.88 -4.49
CA MET A 1 1.01 -4.42 -4.23
C MET A 1 -0.29 -3.61 -4.09
N TYR A 2 -0.51 -3.03 -2.90
CA TYR A 2 -1.74 -2.31 -2.45
C TYR A 2 -2.19 -1.15 -3.36
N PHE A 3 -1.25 -0.31 -3.80
CA PHE A 3 -1.56 0.90 -4.59
C PHE A 3 -2.07 0.62 -6.01
N SER A 4 -1.95 -0.62 -6.51
CA SER A 4 -2.51 -1.00 -7.81
C SER A 4 -4.05 -0.97 -7.86
N LYS A 5 -4.72 -0.95 -6.71
CA LYS A 5 -6.18 -0.86 -6.60
C LYS A 5 -6.70 0.58 -6.61
N TYR A 6 -5.80 1.56 -6.56
CA TYR A 6 -6.17 2.97 -6.58
C TYR A 6 -6.51 3.40 -8.01
N PRO A 7 -7.47 4.31 -8.19
CA PRO A 7 -7.70 4.88 -9.51
C PRO A 7 -6.49 5.70 -9.94
N LEU A 8 -6.26 5.74 -11.25
CA LEU A 8 -5.29 6.64 -11.85
C LEU A 8 -5.91 8.03 -12.02
N TYR A 9 -5.09 9.07 -11.97
CA TYR A 9 -5.47 10.43 -12.35
C TYR A 9 -4.39 11.06 -13.21
N VAL A 10 -4.81 11.99 -14.06
CA VAL A 10 -3.89 12.78 -14.86
C VAL A 10 -3.41 13.95 -14.02
N TYR A 11 -2.10 14.10 -13.91
CA TYR A 11 -1.47 15.19 -13.18
C TYR A 11 -0.27 15.73 -13.92
N ASP A 12 -0.13 17.04 -13.89
CA ASP A 12 1.09 17.71 -14.29
C ASP A 12 2.01 17.82 -13.07
N ILE A 13 3.11 17.06 -13.10
CA ILE A 13 4.07 16.98 -12.00
C ILE A 13 4.96 18.23 -11.95
N LYS A 14 5.24 18.85 -13.11
CA LYS A 14 6.26 19.90 -13.26
C LYS A 14 5.66 21.29 -13.49
N GLY A 15 4.37 21.39 -13.84
CA GLY A 15 3.70 22.63 -14.21
C GLY A 15 4.01 23.09 -15.63
N ASP A 16 4.50 22.20 -16.50
CA ASP A 16 4.90 22.48 -17.89
C ASP A 16 3.82 22.12 -18.92
N GLY A 17 2.67 21.61 -18.47
CA GLY A 17 1.57 21.16 -19.32
C GLY A 17 1.72 19.72 -19.82
N GLU A 18 2.78 19.00 -19.45
CA GLU A 18 2.92 17.57 -19.77
C GLU A 18 2.10 16.72 -18.79
N GLU A 19 1.00 16.18 -19.30
CA GLU A 19 0.12 15.29 -18.57
C GLU A 19 0.77 13.93 -18.31
N THR A 20 0.96 13.57 -17.04
CA THR A 20 1.41 12.23 -16.64
C THR A 20 0.27 11.48 -15.94
N VAL A 21 0.08 10.21 -16.33
CA VAL A 21 -0.86 9.32 -15.63
C VAL A 21 -0.20 8.79 -14.36
N VAL A 22 -0.76 9.13 -13.21
CA VAL A 22 -0.22 8.78 -11.90
C VAL A 22 -1.28 8.12 -11.01
N THR A 23 -0.85 7.35 -10.02
CA THR A 23 -1.74 6.76 -9.02
C THR A 23 -2.32 7.86 -8.13
N ASN A 24 -3.66 7.88 -7.97
CA ASN A 24 -4.33 8.91 -7.18
C ASN A 24 -4.22 8.66 -5.67
N LEU A 25 -3.10 9.09 -5.08
CA LEU A 25 -2.87 8.99 -3.63
C LEU A 25 -3.75 9.93 -2.79
N LEU A 26 -4.36 10.94 -3.40
CA LEU A 26 -5.24 11.90 -2.71
C LEU A 26 -6.62 11.28 -2.40
N LYS A 27 -6.99 10.20 -3.07
CA LYS A 27 -8.26 9.53 -2.83
C LYS A 27 -8.17 8.67 -1.57
N ARG A 28 -9.03 8.94 -0.59
CA ARG A 28 -9.18 8.11 0.61
C ARG A 28 -9.71 6.72 0.23
N VAL A 29 -8.90 5.68 0.43
CA VAL A 29 -9.31 4.27 0.37
C VAL A 29 -9.30 3.74 1.80
N ALA A 30 -10.48 3.69 2.43
CA ALA A 30 -10.61 3.21 3.81
C ALA A 30 -11.31 1.85 3.83
N VAL A 31 -10.70 0.88 4.52
CA VAL A 31 -11.37 -0.38 4.86
C VAL A 31 -12.45 -0.08 5.91
N ARG A 32 -13.65 -0.64 5.76
CA ARG A 32 -14.73 -0.47 6.74
C ARG A 32 -14.31 -1.12 8.07
N ALA A 33 -14.32 -0.35 9.16
CA ALA A 33 -13.85 -0.80 10.48
C ALA A 33 -14.50 -2.11 10.95
N LYS A 34 -15.80 -2.31 10.72
CA LYS A 34 -16.51 -3.55 11.07
C LYS A 34 -15.98 -4.78 10.33
N VAL A 35 -15.61 -4.64 9.06
CA VAL A 35 -15.05 -5.74 8.26
C VAL A 35 -13.63 -6.07 8.73
N ALA A 36 -12.85 -5.05 9.11
CA ALA A 36 -11.51 -5.25 9.65
C ALA A 36 -11.53 -6.04 10.96
N SER A 37 -12.43 -5.72 11.91
CA SER A 37 -12.48 -6.39 13.21
C SER A 37 -12.94 -7.85 13.15
N GLU A 38 -13.75 -8.22 12.16
CA GLU A 38 -14.32 -9.58 12.05
C GLU A 38 -13.43 -10.54 11.25
N VAL A 39 -12.54 -10.03 10.38
CA VAL A 39 -11.75 -10.85 9.44
C VAL A 39 -10.26 -10.91 9.81
N MET A 40 -9.74 -9.96 10.60
CA MET A 40 -8.31 -9.89 10.88
C MET A 40 -7.93 -10.69 12.15
N LEU A 41 -7.20 -11.79 11.95
CA LEU A 41 -6.50 -12.52 13.00
C LEU A 41 -5.03 -12.09 13.00
N PHE A 42 -4.50 -11.68 14.15
CA PHE A 42 -3.12 -11.19 14.27
C PHE A 42 -2.29 -12.12 15.15
N ASP A 43 -1.03 -12.27 14.78
CA ASP A 43 0.00 -12.93 15.58
C ASP A 43 1.13 -11.93 15.85
N THR A 44 1.84 -12.11 16.98
CA THR A 44 2.97 -11.26 17.35
C THR A 44 4.25 -11.78 16.71
N TYR A 45 5.09 -10.88 16.19
CA TYR A 45 6.38 -11.21 15.63
C TYR A 45 7.47 -10.26 16.18
N ASP A 46 8.55 -10.85 16.69
CA ASP A 46 9.71 -10.10 17.17
C ASP A 46 10.65 -9.75 16.02
N VAL A 47 10.72 -8.46 15.68
CA VAL A 47 11.56 -7.93 14.60
C VAL A 47 13.03 -8.01 14.98
N ARG A 48 13.85 -8.62 14.12
CA ARG A 48 15.29 -8.73 14.30
C ARG A 48 16.02 -7.56 13.65
N GLU A 49 17.22 -7.26 14.14
CA GLU A 49 18.05 -6.21 13.57
C GLU A 49 18.39 -6.50 12.10
N GLY A 50 18.19 -5.51 11.23
CA GLY A 50 18.42 -5.63 9.79
C GLY A 50 17.22 -6.15 8.98
N GLU A 51 16.12 -6.54 9.62
CA GLU A 51 14.89 -6.87 8.88
C GLU A 51 14.17 -5.58 8.42
N SER A 52 13.90 -5.48 7.11
CA SER A 52 13.03 -4.46 6.53
C SER A 52 11.59 -4.99 6.38
N PRO A 53 10.58 -4.12 6.33
CA PRO A 53 9.20 -4.54 6.08
C PRO A 53 9.04 -5.41 4.82
N GLU A 54 9.75 -5.09 3.75
CA GLU A 54 9.74 -5.82 2.49
C GLU A 54 10.38 -7.21 2.67
N SER A 55 11.52 -7.29 3.36
CA SER A 55 12.20 -8.57 3.62
C SER A 55 11.37 -9.52 4.49
N ILE A 56 10.61 -8.99 5.45
CA ILE A 56 9.69 -9.78 6.28
C ILE A 56 8.49 -10.24 5.44
N ALA A 57 7.96 -9.36 4.57
CA ALA A 57 6.84 -9.70 3.71
C ALA A 57 7.18 -10.84 2.74
N ASP A 58 8.36 -10.79 2.11
CA ASP A 58 8.86 -11.86 1.25
C ASP A 58 9.02 -13.18 2.03
N LYS A 59 9.60 -13.12 3.24
CA LYS A 59 9.81 -14.29 4.11
C LYS A 59 8.51 -14.94 4.60
N LEU A 60 7.51 -14.15 4.98
CA LEU A 60 6.26 -14.64 5.59
C LEU A 60 5.16 -14.94 4.57
N TYR A 61 5.13 -14.21 3.45
CA TYR A 61 4.04 -14.25 2.49
C TYR A 61 4.48 -14.61 1.06
N GLY A 62 5.79 -14.69 0.79
CA GLY A 62 6.32 -14.98 -0.55
C GLY A 62 5.99 -13.91 -1.59
N ASP A 63 5.73 -12.67 -1.14
CA ASP A 63 5.41 -11.50 -1.97
C ASP A 63 6.42 -10.39 -1.63
N PRO A 64 7.37 -10.08 -2.53
CA PRO A 64 8.38 -9.04 -2.32
C PRO A 64 7.85 -7.60 -2.47
#